data_AF-A0A842TKH9-F1
#
_entry.id   AF-A0A842TKH9-F1
#
_cell.length_a   1.000
_cell.length_b   1.000
_cell.length_c   1.000
_cell.angle_alpha   90.00
_cell.angle_beta   90.00
_cell.angle_gamma   90.00
#
_symmetry.space_group_name_H-M   'P 1'
#
loop_
_entity.id
_entity.type
_entity.pdbx_description
1 polymer ?
#
loop_
_entity_poly.entity_id
_entity_poly.type
_entity_poly.pdbx_seq_one_letter_code
_entity_poly.pdbx_strand_id
1 'polypeptide(L)' 'MLKKFPLLINNRPEMKTTFDEYKVLYHCDGETDIGKISERTGLSILEILLTVNKYIRKGKIRLKYSIDIGKEQLESV' A
#
# COMPACT_ATOMS: atom_id res chain seq x y z
N MET A 1 -7.59 -11.90 -7.04
CA MET A 1 -7.56 -10.41 -7.08
C MET A 1 -6.12 -9.94 -6.97
N LEU A 2 -5.67 -8.97 -7.78
CA LEU A 2 -4.28 -8.45 -7.71
C LEU A 2 -4.14 -7.48 -6.53
N LYS A 3 -3.31 -7.84 -5.55
CA LYS A 3 -3.00 -7.01 -4.37
C LYS A 3 -1.72 -6.22 -4.60
N LYS A 4 -1.69 -4.98 -4.12
CA LYS A 4 -0.57 -4.04 -4.23
C LYS A 4 -0.02 -3.73 -2.83
N PHE A 5 1.29 -3.90 -2.65
CA PHE A 5 1.97 -3.73 -1.36
C PHE A 5 3.05 -2.65 -1.52
N PRO A 6 2.79 -1.41 -1.09
CA PRO A 6 3.76 -0.34 -1.18
C PRO A 6 4.87 -0.53 -0.14
N LEU A 7 6.12 -0.36 -0.58
CA LEU A 7 7.32 -0.40 0.23
C LEU A 7 8.05 0.94 0.13
N LEU A 8 8.26 1.61 1.26
CA LEU A 8 9.05 2.82 1.36
C LEU A 8 10.55 2.47 1.33
N ILE A 9 11.29 3.02 0.37
CA ILE A 9 12.71 2.67 0.14
C ILE A 9 13.63 3.34 1.17
N ASN A 10 13.25 4.51 1.70
CA ASN A 10 14.01 5.25 2.70
C ASN A 10 13.11 5.55 3.90
N ASN A 11 13.41 4.96 5.07
CA ASN A 11 12.60 4.98 6.31
C ASN A 11 12.37 6.35 6.96
N ARG A 12 12.68 7.46 6.28
CA ARG A 12 12.42 8.81 6.80
C ARG A 12 11.43 9.54 5.90
N PRO A 13 10.16 9.67 6.30
CA PRO A 13 9.23 10.57 5.62
C PRO A 13 9.81 11.99 5.63
N GLU A 14 9.74 12.67 4.48
CA GLU A 14 10.27 14.02 4.32
C GLU A 14 9.49 14.99 5.21
N MET A 15 10.17 16.02 5.73
CA MET A 15 9.63 17.02 6.65
C MET A 15 8.44 17.84 6.08
N LYS A 16 8.14 17.69 4.77
CA LYS A 16 7.04 18.36 4.04
C LYS A 16 5.81 17.45 3.80
N THR A 17 5.69 16.35 4.54
CA THR A 17 4.60 15.38 4.37
C THR A 17 3.38 15.82 5.19
N THR A 18 2.16 15.76 4.63
CA THR A 18 0.95 16.03 5.42
C THR A 18 0.68 14.92 6.43
N PHE A 19 -0.20 15.15 7.41
CA PHE A 19 -0.52 14.13 8.41
C PHE A 19 -1.14 12.86 7.77
N ASP A 20 -2.02 13.03 6.78
CA ASP A 20 -2.64 11.88 6.09
C ASP A 20 -1.65 11.16 5.18
N GLU A 21 -0.77 11.89 4.50
CA GLU A 21 0.34 11.26 3.77
C GLU A 21 1.24 10.47 4.72
N TYR A 22 1.54 11.01 5.91
CA TYR A 22 2.33 10.31 6.91
C TYR A 22 1.68 8.99 7.34
N LYS A 23 0.36 8.96 7.59
CA LYS A 23 -0.36 7.72 7.91
C LYS A 23 -0.20 6.67 6.81
N VAL A 24 -0.32 7.07 5.54
CA VAL A 24 -0.12 6.15 4.41
C VAL A 24 1.31 5.62 4.37
N LEU A 25 2.30 6.53 4.45
CA LEU A 25 3.72 6.17 4.39
C LEU A 25 4.15 5.28 5.56
N TYR A 26 3.58 5.48 6.74
CA TYR A 26 3.83 4.67 7.93
C TYR A 26 3.48 3.18 7.70
N HIS A 27 2.48 2.90 6.86
CA HIS A 27 2.08 1.54 6.51
C HIS A 27 2.66 1.03 5.18
N CYS A 28 3.56 1.78 4.54
CA CYS A 28 4.25 1.33 3.32
C CYS A 28 5.46 0.43 3.66
N ASP A 29 5.19 -0.74 4.23
CA ASP A 29 6.19 -1.73 4.69
C ASP A 29 6.47 -2.86 3.67
N GLY A 30 5.72 -2.91 2.57
CA GLY A 30 5.79 -3.96 1.57
C GLY A 30 5.11 -5.28 1.97
N GLU A 31 4.37 -5.31 3.07
CA GLU A 31 3.61 -6.44 3.62
C GLU A 31 2.11 -6.11 3.80
N THR A 32 1.79 -4.85 4.06
CA THR A 32 0.44 -4.33 4.15
C THR A 32 -0.06 -3.92 2.77
N ASP A 33 -1.16 -4.50 2.30
CA ASP A 33 -1.77 -4.11 1.02
C ASP A 33 -2.59 -2.82 1.13
N ILE A 34 -2.82 -2.15 -0.01
CA ILE A 34 -3.57 -0.89 -0.09
C ILE A 34 -4.97 -0.97 0.57
N GLY A 35 -5.66 -2.12 0.49
CA GLY A 35 -6.97 -2.29 1.13
C GLY A 35 -6.85 -2.22 2.66
N LYS A 36 -5.90 -2.95 3.24
CA LYS A 36 -5.61 -2.87 4.68
C LYS A 36 -5.11 -1.49 5.12
N ILE A 37 -4.37 -0.77 4.28
CA ILE A 37 -3.96 0.61 4.56
C ILE A 37 -5.20 1.51 4.66
N SER A 38 -6.20 1.31 3.79
CA SER A 38 -7.47 2.04 3.83
C SER A 38 -8.21 1.81 5.13
N GLU A 39 -8.35 0.55 5.54
CA GLU A 39 -8.99 0.19 6.81
C GLU A 39 -8.29 0.80 8.03
N ARG A 40 -6.95 0.79 8.06
CA ARG A 40 -6.16 1.30 9.20
C ARG A 40 -6.14 2.82 9.30
N THR A 41 -6.14 3.51 8.16
CA THR A 41 -5.97 4.97 8.10
C THR A 41 -7.30 5.72 8.04
N GLY A 42 -8.39 5.03 7.67
CA GLY A 42 -9.69 5.64 7.38
C GLY A 42 -9.72 6.44 6.07
N LEU A 43 -8.62 6.44 5.30
CA LEU A 43 -8.53 7.12 4.02
C LEU A 43 -9.09 6.25 2.90
N SER A 44 -9.64 6.88 1.87
CA SER A 44 -10.12 6.14 0.70
C SER A 44 -8.96 5.49 -0.06
N ILE A 45 -9.27 4.40 -0.77
CA ILE A 45 -8.31 3.73 -1.66
C ILE A 45 -7.73 4.72 -2.69
N LEU A 46 -8.53 5.68 -3.17
CA LEU A 46 -8.08 6.69 -4.12
C LEU A 46 -7.02 7.61 -3.52
N GLU A 47 -7.23 8.13 -2.31
CA GLU A 47 -6.26 8.99 -1.61
C GLU A 47 -4.95 8.26 -1.32
N ILE A 48 -5.04 6.99 -0.93
CA ILE A 48 -3.85 6.14 -0.74
C ILE A 48 -3.12 5.96 -2.06
N LEU A 49 -3.82 5.63 -3.14
CA LEU A 49 -3.21 5.48 -4.47
C LEU A 49 -2.56 6.77 -4.96
N LEU A 50 -3.17 7.93 -4.72
CA LEU A 50 -2.61 9.24 -5.07
C LEU A 50 -1.31 9.50 -4.29
N THR A 51 -1.33 9.25 -2.97
CA THR A 51 -0.14 9.36 -2.12
C THR A 51 0.96 8.40 -2.58
N VAL A 52 0.64 7.13 -2.76
CA VAL A 52 1.59 6.11 -3.21
C VAL A 52 2.19 6.48 -4.57
N ASN A 53 1.38 6.89 -5.54
CA ASN A 53 1.85 7.32 -6.86
C ASN A 53 2.73 8.57 -6.80
N LYS A 54 2.38 9.55 -5.95
CA LYS A 54 3.21 10.75 -5.71
C LYS A 54 4.61 10.36 -5.26
N TYR A 55 4.74 9.39 -4.36
CA TYR A 55 6.02 8.95 -3.83
C TYR A 55 6.74 7.92 -4.73
N ILE A 56 6.03 7.16 -5.57
CA ILE A 56 6.63 6.36 -6.65
C ILE A 56 7.33 7.27 -7.66
N ARG A 57 6.68 8.36 -8.10
CA ARG A 57 7.27 9.34 -9.04
C ARG A 57 8.54 10.00 -8.49
N LYS A 58 8.66 10.09 -7.16
CA LYS A 58 9.86 10.57 -6.46
C LYS A 58 10.92 9.49 -6.24
N GLY A 59 10.68 8.24 -6.68
CA GLY A 59 11.56 7.10 -6.43
C GLY A 59 11.64 6.68 -4.96
N LYS A 60 10.63 7.03 -4.15
CA LYS A 60 10.60 6.74 -2.70
C LYS A 60 9.81 5.48 -2.35
N ILE A 61 8.89 5.06 -3.20
CA ILE A 61 8.09 3.84 -3.00
C ILE A 61 8.31 2.87 -4.17
N ARG A 62 8.38 1.58 -3.86
CA ARG A 62 8.22 0.47 -4.81
C ARG A 62 6.93 -0.28 -4.52
N LEU A 63 6.27 -0.79 -5.56
CA LEU A 63 5.11 -1.66 -5.42
C LEU A 63 5.53 -3.11 -5.62
N LYS A 64 5.21 -3.95 -4.64
CA LYS A 64 5.14 -5.40 -4.86
C LYS A 64 3.71 -5.77 -5.25
N TYR A 65 3.57 -6.79 -6.07
CA TYR A 65 2.29 -7.30 -6.51
C TYR A 65 2.15 -8.75 -6.06
N SER A 66 0.99 -9.12 -5.54
CA SER A 66 0.63 -10.52 -5.28
C SER A 66 -0.67 -10.83 -5.98
N ILE A 67 -0.74 -11.99 -6.62
CA ILE A 67 -1.96 -12.50 -7.23
C ILE A 67 -2.59 -13.42 -6.20
N ASP A 68 -3.73 -13.01 -5.65
CA ASP A 68 -4.59 -13.91 -4.89
C ASP A 68 -5.34 -14.78 -5.90
N ILE A 69 -4.77 -15.95 -6.19
CA ILE A 69 -5.44 -17.01 -6.94
C ILE A 69 -6.34 -17.67 -5.90
N GLY A 70 -7.63 -17.32 -5.91
CA GLY A 70 -8.57 -17.84 -4.92
C GLY A 70 -8.42 -19.35 -4.84
N LYS A 71 -8.20 -19.88 -3.64
CA LYS A 71 -8.27 -21.32 -3.42
C LYS A 71 -9.69 -21.74 -3.78
N GLU A 72 -9.90 -22.24 -4.98
CA GLU A 72 -11.02 -23.15 -5.22
C GLU A 72 -10.87 -24.25 -4.17
N GLN A 73 -11.83 -24.31 -3.26
CA GLN A 73 -12.01 -25.46 -2.41
C GLN A 73 -12.28 -26.64 -3.35
N LEU A 74 -11.23 -27.39 -3.69
CA LEU A 74 -11.35 -28.77 -4.12
C LEU A 74 -11.82 -29.56 -2.90
N GLU A 75 -13.10 -29.43 -2.55
CA GLU A 75 -13.80 -30.48 -1.84
C GLU A 75 -13.94 -31.64 -2.83
N SER A 76 -12.92 -32.51 -2.85
CA SER A 76 -13.05 -33.84 -3.41
C SER A 76 -13.75 -34.70 -2.36
N VAL A 77 -15.08 -34.85 -2.46
CA VAL A 77 -15.81 -36.08 -2.09
C VAL A 77 -17.03 -36.23 -2.98
#